data_AF-A0A2M8HCG8-F1
#
_entry.id   AF-A0A2M8HCG8-F1
#
_cell.length_a   1.000
_cell.length_b   1.000
_cell.length_c   1.000
_cell.angle_alpha   90.00
_cell.angle_beta   90.00
_cell.angle_gamma   90.00
#
_symmetry.space_group_name_H-M   'P 1'
#
loop_
_entity.id
_entity.type
_entity.pdbx_description
1 polymer ?
#
loop_
_entity_poly.entity_id
_entity_poly.type
_entity_poly.pdbx_seq_one_letter_code
_entity_poly.pdbx_strand_id
1 'polypeptide(L)'
;MKQPRFSHHSETIAQAEQAIADSDHRNALLQEMLAGLALSDQTCQLLFDASTEQVAAAEQELLAEIQRRQLSLPAQAGESRKSRRPTMMRGLMI
;
A
#
# COMPACT_ATOMS: atom_id res chain seq x y z
N MET A 1 16.77 -13.26 30.02
CA MET A 1 16.29 -13.81 28.73
C MET A 1 16.52 -12.76 27.65
N LYS A 2 17.45 -12.99 26.71
CA LYS A 2 17.77 -12.04 25.63
C LYS A 2 16.71 -12.20 24.54
N GLN A 3 15.93 -11.15 24.24
CA GLN A 3 15.00 -11.17 23.11
C GLN A 3 15.79 -11.37 21.80
N PRO A 4 15.32 -12.22 20.87
CA PRO A 4 16.03 -12.49 19.64
C PRO A 4 15.93 -11.27 18.72
N ARG A 5 17.06 -10.61 18.46
CA ARG A 5 17.18 -9.39 17.63
C ARG A 5 16.78 -9.59 16.15
N PHE A 6 16.33 -10.78 15.77
CA PHE A 6 16.09 -11.19 14.38
C PHE A 6 14.64 -11.59 14.07
N SER A 7 13.73 -11.59 15.06
CA SER A 7 12.33 -11.94 14.83
C SER A 7 11.59 -10.97 13.90
N HIS A 8 12.05 -9.72 13.80
CA HIS A 8 11.50 -8.75 12.85
C HIS A 8 11.93 -9.00 11.40
N HIS A 9 13.08 -9.64 11.17
CA HIS A 9 13.54 -9.90 9.80
C HIS A 9 12.81 -11.07 9.15
N SER A 10 12.41 -12.08 9.93
CA SER A 10 11.65 -13.21 9.39
C SER A 10 10.30 -12.79 8.83
N GLU A 11 9.64 -11.81 9.44
CA GLU A 11 8.37 -11.28 8.94
C GLU A 11 8.56 -10.47 7.64
N THR A 12 9.59 -9.62 7.58
CA THR A 12 9.93 -8.87 6.36
C THR A 12 10.30 -9.79 5.20
N ILE A 13 11.05 -10.86 5.47
CA ILE A 13 11.43 -11.85 4.45
C ILE A 13 10.18 -12.57 3.93
N ALA A 14 9.29 -13.05 4.82
CA ALA A 14 8.05 -13.71 4.42
C ALA A 14 7.14 -12.79 3.59
N GLN A 15 7.05 -11.50 3.96
CA GLN A 15 6.31 -10.51 3.17
C GLN A 15 6.94 -10.27 1.79
N ALA A 16 8.27 -10.21 1.71
CA ALA A 16 8.99 -10.05 0.45
C ALA A 16 8.80 -11.28 -0.46
N GLU A 17 8.88 -12.50 0.08
CA GLU A 17 8.63 -13.74 -0.65
C GLU A 17 7.21 -13.79 -1.22
N GLN A 18 6.22 -13.40 -0.41
CA GLN A 18 4.83 -13.32 -0.86
C GLN A 18 4.63 -12.27 -1.95
N ALA A 19 5.28 -11.11 -1.84
CA ALA A 19 5.22 -10.05 -2.84
C ALA A 19 5.87 -10.47 -4.17
N ILE A 20 6.98 -11.21 -4.12
CA ILE A 20 7.63 -11.78 -5.31
C ILE A 20 6.70 -12.80 -5.97
N ALA A 21 6.16 -13.75 -5.20
CA ALA A 21 5.25 -14.77 -5.72
C ALA A 21 3.99 -14.16 -6.36
N ASP A 22 3.42 -13.11 -5.75
CA ASP A 22 2.30 -12.37 -6.32
C ASP A 22 2.69 -11.67 -7.63
N SER A 23 3.88 -11.07 -7.68
CA SER A 23 4.41 -10.44 -8.90
C SER A 23 4.59 -11.44 -10.03
N ASP A 24 5.14 -12.62 -9.76
CA ASP A 24 5.31 -13.68 -10.76
C ASP A 24 3.95 -14.18 -11.27
N HIS A 25 2.98 -14.37 -10.37
CA HIS A 25 1.63 -14.76 -10.75
C HIS A 25 0.94 -13.71 -11.62
N ARG A 26 1.08 -12.42 -11.27
CA ARG A 26 0.58 -11.30 -12.08
C ARG A 26 1.21 -11.26 -13.46
N ASN A 27 2.53 -11.49 -13.56
CA ASN A 27 3.23 -11.54 -14.84
C ASN A 27 2.73 -12.70 -15.69
N ALA A 28 2.55 -13.89 -15.11
CA ALA A 28 1.98 -15.04 -15.82
C ALA A 28 0.58 -14.74 -16.36
N LEU A 29 -0.30 -14.17 -15.52
CA LEU A 29 -1.65 -13.76 -15.94
C LEU A 29 -1.62 -12.72 -17.07
N LEU A 30 -0.73 -11.73 -16.98
CA LEU A 30 -0.56 -10.73 -18.04
C LEU A 30 -0.13 -11.40 -19.36
N GLN A 31 0.81 -12.34 -19.32
CA GLN A 31 1.22 -13.09 -20.51
C GLN A 31 0.07 -13.91 -21.11
N GLU A 32 -0.75 -14.56 -20.28
CA GLU A 32 -1.95 -15.26 -20.74
C GLU A 32 -2.96 -14.31 -21.40
N MET A 33 -3.18 -13.14 -20.81
CA MET A 33 -4.06 -12.11 -21.39
C MET A 33 -3.52 -11.60 -22.73
N LEU A 34 -2.21 -11.31 -22.82
CA LEU A 34 -1.57 -10.86 -24.06
C LEU A 34 -1.65 -11.93 -25.16
N ALA A 35 -1.43 -13.20 -24.81
CA ALA A 35 -1.59 -14.31 -25.74
C ALA A 35 -3.04 -14.42 -26.26
N GLY A 36 -4.03 -14.17 -25.40
CA GLY A 36 -5.46 -14.14 -25.77
C GLY A 36 -5.84 -13.01 -26.73
N LEU A 37 -5.07 -11.92 -26.76
CA LEU A 37 -5.31 -10.78 -27.67
C LEU A 37 -4.82 -11.04 -29.11
N ALA A 38 -4.12 -12.16 -29.35
CA ALA A 38 -3.55 -12.51 -30.66
C ALA A 38 -2.69 -11.39 -31.28
N LEU A 39 -2.04 -10.60 -30.43
CA LEU A 39 -1.13 -9.53 -30.84
C LEU A 39 0.25 -10.11 -31.16
N SER A 40 0.96 -9.47 -32.10
CA SER A 40 2.37 -9.79 -32.33
C SER A 40 3.21 -9.27 -31.16
N ASP A 41 4.33 -9.95 -30.86
CA ASP A 41 5.29 -9.50 -29.83
C ASP A 41 5.75 -8.06 -30.07
N GLN A 42 5.91 -7.66 -31.33
CA GLN A 42 6.29 -6.30 -31.70
C GLN A 42 5.20 -5.27 -31.36
N THR A 43 3.92 -5.64 -31.49
CA THR A 43 2.80 -4.79 -31.07
C THR A 43 2.72 -4.69 -29.56
N CYS A 44 2.96 -5.79 -28.84
CA CYS A 44 3.03 -5.77 -27.38
C CYS A 44 4.17 -4.87 -26.89
N GLN A 45 5.36 -4.95 -27.50
CA GLN A 45 6.47 -4.05 -27.20
C GLN A 45 6.07 -2.58 -27.45
N LEU A 46 5.51 -2.24 -28.60
CA LEU A 46 5.09 -0.85 -28.86
C LEU A 46 4.05 -0.30 -27.87
N LEU A 47 3.19 -1.16 -27.31
CA LEU A 47 2.12 -0.76 -26.40
C LEU A 47 2.56 -0.70 -24.93
N PHE A 48 3.47 -1.59 -24.53
CA PHE A 48 3.82 -1.79 -23.12
C PHE A 48 5.30 -1.51 -22.80
N ASP A 49 6.15 -1.31 -23.80
CA ASP A 49 7.55 -0.94 -23.62
C ASP A 49 7.65 0.57 -23.46
N ALA A 50 7.79 1.02 -22.21
CA ALA A 50 8.06 2.40 -21.86
C ALA A 50 9.56 2.55 -21.60
N SER A 51 10.14 3.69 -21.98
CA SER A 51 11.55 3.94 -21.66
C SER A 51 11.76 4.00 -20.14
N THR A 52 12.94 3.60 -19.67
CA THR A 52 13.28 3.65 -18.23
C THR A 52 13.05 5.05 -17.63
N GLU A 53 13.27 6.10 -18.43
CA GLU A 53 13.02 7.49 -18.02
C GLU A 53 11.52 7.79 -17.84
N GLN A 54 10.67 7.27 -18.73
CA GLN A 54 9.20 7.41 -18.63
C GLN A 54 8.66 6.65 -17.41
N VAL A 55 9.16 5.44 -17.16
CA VAL A 55 8.79 4.65 -15.98
C VAL A 55 9.19 5.39 -14.70
N ALA A 56 10.43 5.86 -14.62
CA ALA A 56 10.92 6.59 -13.45
C ALA A 56 10.13 7.87 -13.17
N ALA A 57 9.75 8.62 -14.21
CA ALA A 57 8.92 9.82 -14.06
C ALA A 57 7.51 9.46 -13.55
N ALA A 58 6.89 8.40 -14.08
CA ALA A 58 5.58 7.94 -13.63
C ALA A 58 5.60 7.43 -12.18
N GLU A 59 6.66 6.73 -11.78
CA GLU A 59 6.85 6.29 -10.38
C GLU A 59 6.97 7.48 -9.43
N GLN A 60 7.75 8.51 -9.80
CA GLN A 60 7.86 9.73 -9.00
C GLN A 60 6.52 10.46 -8.87
N GLU A 61 5.74 10.56 -9.95
CA GLU A 61 4.41 11.16 -9.91
C GLU A 61 3.46 10.38 -8.99
N LEU A 62 3.47 9.05 -9.08
CA LEU A 62 2.67 8.17 -8.22
C LEU A 62 3.02 8.36 -6.75
N LEU A 63 4.32 8.38 -6.41
CA LEU A 63 4.78 8.62 -5.04
C LEU A 63 4.35 10.00 -4.54
N ALA A 64 4.46 11.04 -5.38
CA ALA A 64 4.02 12.37 -5.05
C ALA A 64 2.51 12.43 -4.79
N GLU A 65 1.70 11.71 -5.58
CA GLU A 65 0.25 11.62 -5.38
C GLU A 65 -0.12 10.87 -4.10
N ILE A 66 0.56 9.76 -3.78
CA ILE A 66 0.37 9.04 -2.52
C ILE A 66 0.65 9.97 -1.33
N GLN A 67 1.75 10.74 -1.38
CA GLN A 67 2.07 11.71 -0.34
C GLN A 67 1.00 12.81 -0.23
N ARG A 68 0.53 13.37 -1.37
CA ARG A 68 -0.56 14.35 -1.38
C ARG A 68 -1.83 13.79 -0.73
N ARG A 69 -2.20 12.55 -1.05
CA ARG A 69 -3.37 11.87 -0.47
C ARG A 69 -3.23 11.66 1.04
N GLN A 70 -2.06 11.22 1.49
CA GLN A 70 -1.75 11.07 2.92
C GLN A 70 -1.89 12.38 3.69
N LEU A 71 -1.47 13.50 3.09
CA LEU A 71 -1.62 14.83 3.68
C LEU A 71 -3.06 15.35 3.66
N SER A 72 -3.85 14.94 2.66
CA SER A 72 -5.27 15.31 2.52
C SER A 72 -6.24 14.43 3.30
N LEU A 73 -5.79 13.27 3.79
CA LEU A 73 -6.61 12.40 4.62
C LEU A 73 -6.91 13.15 5.93
N PRO A 74 -8.20 13.41 6.25
CA PRO A 74 -8.54 14.02 7.52
C PRO A 74 -8.00 13.10 8.62
N ALA A 75 -7.24 13.68 9.56
CA ALA A 75 -6.80 12.97 10.75
C ALA A 75 -8.02 12.23 11.31
N GLN A 76 -7.98 10.89 11.32
CA GLN A 76 -9.07 10.10 11.85
C GLN A 76 -9.42 10.65 13.23
N ALA A 77 -10.65 11.12 13.39
CA ALA A 77 -11.21 11.53 14.67
C ALA A 77 -11.39 10.27 15.54
N GLY A 78 -10.29 9.72 16.03
CA GLY A 78 -10.24 8.41 16.66
C GLY A 78 -9.42 8.32 17.94
N GLU A 79 -8.63 9.33 18.29
CA GLU A 79 -7.86 9.33 19.55
C GLU A 79 -8.05 10.64 20.31
N SER A 80 -9.06 10.64 21.18
CA SER A 80 -9.17 11.41 22.44
C SER A 80 -10.62 11.77 22.76
N ARG A 81 -11.53 10.79 22.76
CA ARG A 81 -12.70 10.92 23.66
C ARG A 81 -12.21 10.73 25.08
N LYS A 82 -11.61 11.79 25.65
CA LYS A 82 -11.48 11.97 27.10
C LYS A 82 -12.85 11.65 27.68
N SER A 83 -12.93 10.54 28.40
CA SER A 83 -14.10 10.13 29.17
C SER A 83 -14.63 11.34 29.91
N ARG A 84 -15.75 11.90 29.44
CA ARG A 84 -16.43 13.05 30.02
C ARG A 84 -16.91 12.57 31.39
N ARG A 85 -16.15 12.84 32.45
CA ARG A 85 -16.54 12.49 33.81
C ARG A 85 -17.93 13.10 34.06
N PRO A 86 -18.90 12.35 34.59
CA PRO A 86 -20.22 12.89 34.85
C PRO A 86 -20.12 14.06 35.84
N THR A 87 -20.80 15.16 35.52
CA THR A 87 -20.96 16.31 36.41
C THR A 87 -21.68 15.83 37.67
N MET A 88 -21.03 15.92 38.84
CA MET A 88 -21.68 15.68 40.12
C MET A 88 -22.81 16.71 40.29
N MET A 89 -24.07 16.28 40.21
CA MET A 89 -25.21 17.11 40.62
C MET A 89 -25.07 17.41 42.11
N ARG A 90 -24.63 18.62 42.44
CA ARG A 90 -24.78 19.18 43.78
C ARG A 90 -26.21 19.69 43.92
N GLY A 91 -26.98 19.11 44.83
CA GLY A 91 -28.22 19.70 45.34
C GLY A 91 -29.51 19.00 44.92
N LEU A 92 -29.79 17.84 45.50
CA LEU A 92 -31.16 17.53 45.93
C LEU A 92 -31.24 17.98 47.39
N MET A 93 -31.79 19.18 47.60
CA MET A 93 -32.31 19.59 48.90
C MET A 93 -33.76 19.10 48.92
N ILE A 94 -34.09 18.33 49.96
CA ILE A 94 -35.44 17.85 50.28
C ILE A 94 -36.36 19.05 50.49
#